data_AF-A0A1F7VCD3-F1
#
_entry.id   AF-A0A1F7VCD3-F1
#
_cell.length_a   1.000
_cell.length_b   1.000
_cell.length_c   1.000
_cell.angle_alpha   90.00
_cell.angle_beta   90.00
_cell.angle_gamma   90.00
#
_symmetry.space_group_name_H-M   'P 1'
#
loop_
_entity.id
_entity.type
_entity.pdbx_description
1 polymer ?
#
loop_
_entity_poly.entity_id
_entity_poly.type
_entity_poly.pdbx_seq_one_letter_code
_entity_poly.pdbx_strand_id
1 'polypeptide(L)' 'MPRLKGNFVKSFEELEKIVAKFEEGRIDLDEALVEFERGLKLVEGLKGRLKEVENKVVVLKKQFKSEEVGGEVEE' A
#
# COMPACT_ATOMS: atom_id res chain seq x y z
N MET A 1 -13.89 3.07 12.27
CA MET A 1 -12.87 2.03 12.59
C MET A 1 -12.01 1.78 11.36
N PRO A 2 -10.67 1.76 11.46
CA PRO A 2 -9.80 1.74 10.29
C PRO A 2 -9.77 0.32 9.72
N ARG A 3 -10.59 0.05 8.70
CA ARG A 3 -10.50 -1.17 7.87
C ARG A 3 -9.27 -1.14 6.95
N LEU A 4 -8.15 -0.59 7.46
CA LEU A 4 -6.93 -0.31 6.72
C LEU A 4 -6.20 -1.60 6.32
N LYS A 5 -6.19 -2.61 7.20
CA LYS A 5 -5.52 -3.91 6.96
C LYS A 5 -6.25 -4.78 5.93
N GLY A 6 -7.57 -4.91 6.04
CA GLY A 6 -8.32 -5.93 5.29
C GLY A 6 -8.35 -5.73 3.77
N ASN A 7 -8.31 -4.48 3.28
CA ASN A 7 -8.31 -4.23 1.84
C ASN A 7 -6.91 -4.36 1.22
N PHE A 8 -5.87 -3.95 1.95
CA PHE A 8 -4.49 -4.04 1.46
C PHE A 8 -4.04 -5.49 1.31
N VAL A 9 -4.25 -6.31 2.35
CA VAL A 9 -3.86 -7.73 2.33
C VAL A 9 -4.58 -8.47 1.20
N LYS A 10 -5.88 -8.23 1.02
CA LYS A 10 -6.65 -8.83 -0.08
C LYS A 10 -6.14 -8.44 -1.46
N SER A 11 -5.89 -7.14 -1.69
CA SER A 11 -5.35 -6.67 -2.98
C SER A 11 -3.93 -7.20 -3.23
N PHE A 12 -3.14 -7.39 -2.17
CA PHE A 12 -1.80 -7.96 -2.27
C PHE A 12 -1.84 -9.46 -2.59
N GLU A 13 -2.67 -10.25 -1.91
CA GLU A 13 -2.91 -11.67 -2.22
C GLU A 13 -3.42 -11.87 -3.65
N GLU A 14 -4.25 -10.94 -4.14
CA GLU A 14 -4.75 -10.98 -5.51
C GLU A 14 -3.64 -10.72 -6.54
N LEU A 15 -2.72 -9.79 -6.24
CA LEU A 15 -1.54 -9.54 -7.06
C LEU A 15 -0.60 -10.76 -7.08
N GLU A 16 -0.37 -11.41 -5.93
CA GLU A 16 0.44 -12.63 -5.85
C GLU A 16 -0.15 -13.76 -6.72
N LYS A 17 -1.47 -13.93 -6.72
CA LYS A 17 -2.14 -14.91 -7.59
C LYS A 17 -1.95 -14.59 -9.06
N ILE A 18 -2.00 -13.31 -9.44
CA ILE A 18 -1.74 -12.91 -10.82
C ILE A 18 -0.30 -13.28 -11.19
N VAL A 19 0.69 -12.92 -10.37
CA VAL A 19 2.09 -13.26 -10.61
C VAL A 19 2.30 -14.77 -10.75
N ALA A 20 1.70 -15.56 -9.86
CA ALA A 20 1.78 -17.02 -9.93
C ALA A 20 1.23 -17.58 -11.27
N LYS A 21 0.13 -17.02 -11.79
CA LYS A 21 -0.39 -17.42 -13.12
C LYS A 21 0.58 -17.11 -14.26
N PHE A 22 1.29 -15.99 -14.19
CA PHE A 22 2.33 -15.65 -15.17
C PHE A 22 3.53 -16.60 -15.07
N GLU A 23 3.94 -16.97 -13.85
CA GLU A 23 5.05 -17.90 -13.60
C GLU A 23 4.73 -19.34 -14.03
N GLU A 24 3.48 -19.77 -13.95
CA GLU A 24 3.03 -21.08 -14.44
C GLU A 24 3.18 -21.23 -15.97
N GLY A 25 3.23 -20.13 -16.71
CA GLY A 25 3.54 -20.11 -18.15
C GLY A 25 2.49 -20.74 -19.07
N ARG A 26 1.29 -21.03 -18.55
CA ARG A 26 0.14 -21.62 -19.30
C ARG A 26 -0.96 -20.61 -19.63
N ILE A 27 -0.71 -19.33 -19.43
CA ILE A 27 -1.67 -18.26 -19.71
C ILE A 27 -1.66 -17.94 -21.20
N ASP A 28 -2.85 -17.83 -21.78
CA ASP A 28 -3.01 -17.34 -23.16
C ASP A 28 -2.65 -15.85 -23.24
N LEU A 29 -2.26 -15.36 -24.42
CA LEU A 29 -1.91 -13.96 -24.63
C LEU A 29 -3.07 -13.00 -24.30
N ASP A 30 -4.29 -13.36 -24.66
CA ASP A 30 -5.47 -12.54 -24.39
C ASP A 30 -5.78 -12.50 -22.88
N GLU A 31 -5.64 -13.64 -22.19
CA GLU A 31 -5.78 -13.72 -20.74
C GLU A 31 -4.65 -12.97 -20.02
N ALA A 32 -3.43 -13.03 -20.54
CA ALA A 32 -2.28 -12.33 -20.00
C ALA A 32 -2.48 -10.81 -20.05
N LEU A 33 -3.03 -10.26 -21.14
CA LEU A 33 -3.35 -8.84 -21.22
C LEU A 33 -4.38 -8.42 -20.16
N VAL A 34 -5.43 -9.21 -19.95
CA VAL A 34 -6.46 -8.94 -18.95
C VAL A 34 -5.89 -8.98 -17.53
N GLU A 35 -5.12 -10.02 -17.20
CA GLU A 35 -4.51 -10.16 -15.88
C GLU A 35 -3.43 -9.10 -15.64
N PHE A 36 -2.72 -8.66 -16.68
CA PHE A 36 -1.75 -7.56 -16.61
C PHE A 36 -2.43 -6.22 -16.27
N GLU A 37 -3.52 -5.87 -16.97
CA GLU A 37 -4.30 -4.67 -16.64
C GLU A 37 -4.85 -4.70 -15.21
N ARG A 38 -5.33 -5.86 -14.76
CA ARG A 38 -5.80 -6.06 -13.39
C ARG A 38 -4.66 -5.89 -12.39
N GLY A 39 -3.50 -6.46 -12.66
CA GLY A 39 -2.29 -6.31 -11.86
C GLY A 39 -1.87 -4.84 -11.72
N LEU A 40 -1.90 -4.07 -12.83
CA LEU A 40 -1.60 -2.63 -12.81
C LEU A 40 -2.55 -1.85 -11.89
N LYS A 41 -3.86 -2.10 -11.98
CA LYS A 41 -4.86 -1.44 -11.11
C LYS A 41 -4.66 -1.78 -9.64
N LEU A 42 -4.33 -3.04 -9.34
CA LEU A 42 -4.03 -3.47 -7.96
C LEU A 42 -2.78 -2.76 -7.43
N VAL A 43 -1.71 -2.70 -8.21
CA VAL A 43 -0.47 -2.01 -7.84
C VAL A 43 -0.70 -0.52 -7.59
N GLU A 44 -1.49 0.15 -8.44
CA GLU A 44 -1.84 1.55 -8.26
C GLU A 44 -2.58 1.79 -6.94
N GLY A 45 -3.59 0.95 -6.65
CA GLY A 45 -4.34 1.01 -5.39
C GLY A 45 -3.46 0.77 -4.16
N LEU A 46 -2.55 -0.20 -4.23
CA LEU A 46 -1.60 -0.51 -3.16
C LEU A 46 -0.64 0.66 -2.90
N LYS A 47 -0.08 1.27 -3.96
CA LYS A 47 0.79 2.46 -3.85
C LYS A 47 0.05 3.65 -3.24
N GLY A 48 -1.20 3.90 -3.66
CA GLY A 48 -2.03 4.94 -3.07
C GLY A 48 -2.25 4.74 -1.58
N ARG A 49 -2.55 3.50 -1.17
CA ARG A 49 -2.72 3.12 0.24
C ARG A 49 -1.45 3.34 1.06
N LEU A 50 -0.29 2.95 0.54
CA LEU A 50 0.99 3.14 1.23
C LEU A 50 1.28 4.63 1.44
N LYS A 51 1.01 5.47 0.43
CA LYS A 51 1.16 6.92 0.52
C LYS A 51 0.23 7.54 1.57
N GLU A 52 -1.01 7.07 1.68
CA GLU A 52 -1.92 7.52 2.76
C GLU A 52 -1.38 7.18 4.15
N VAL A 53 -0.83 5.98 4.32
CA VAL A 53 -0.25 5.54 5.60
C VAL A 53 0.99 6.36 5.92
N GLU A 54 1.88 6.57 4.94
CA GLU A 54 3.07 7.42 5.09
C GLU A 54 2.70 8.84 5.52
N ASN A 55 1.73 9.45 4.84
CA ASN A 55 1.23 10.79 5.21
C ASN A 55 0.69 10.83 6.65
N LYS A 56 -0.08 9.81 7.07
CA LYS A 56 -0.58 9.71 8.45
C LYS A 56 0.56 9.60 9.45
N VAL A 57 1.58 8.79 9.17
CA VAL A 57 2.76 8.66 10.02
C VAL A 57 3.52 9.99 10.11
N VAL A 58 3.68 10.72 9.02
CA VAL A 58 4.32 12.04 9.02
C VAL A 58 3.55 13.05 9.87
N VAL A 59 2.22 13.10 9.75
CA VAL A 59 1.37 13.98 10.57
C VAL A 59 1.48 13.61 12.04
N LEU A 60 1.38 12.33 12.39
CA LEU A 60 1.53 11.85 13.77
C LEU A 60 2.91 12.23 14.33
N LYS A 61 3.99 11.97 13.59
CA LYS A 61 5.36 12.36 14.00
C LYS A 61 5.48 13.87 14.24
N LYS A 62 4.83 14.71 13.42
CA LYS A 62 4.81 16.16 13.64
C LYS A 62 4.06 16.54 14.91
N GLN A 63 2.91 15.90 15.19
CA GLN A 63 2.14 16.13 16.41
C GLN A 63 2.94 15.76 17.66
N PHE A 64 3.58 14.58 17.68
CA PHE A 64 4.44 14.17 18.79
C PHE A 64 5.68 15.08 18.93
N LYS A 65 6.29 15.50 17.82
CA LYS A 65 7.46 16.41 17.87
C LYS A 65 7.10 17.80 18.40
N SER A 66 5.87 18.28 18.19
CA SER A 66 5.41 19.55 18.78
C SER A 66 5.14 19.49 20.28
N GLU A 67 5.00 18.29 20.87
CA GLU A 67 4.84 18.11 22.32
C GLU A 67 6.17 17.98 23.08
N GLU A 68 7.30 17.75 22.39
CA GLU A 68 8.63 17.65 23.01
C GLU A 68 9.41 18.99 23.05
N VAL A 69 8.96 20.06 22.38
CA VAL A 69 9.61 21.39 22.41
C VAL A 69 8.94 22.32 23.44
N GLY A 70 8.63 21.78 24.61
CA GLY A 70 8.13 22.52 25.77
C GLY A 70 9.08 22.49 26.98
N GLY A 71 10.28 21.93 26.82
CA GLY A 71 11.23 21.68 27.91
C GLY A 71 12.66 22.10 27.58
N GLU A 72 12.85 23.32 27.10
CA GLU A 72 14.13 24.03 27.28
C GLU A 72 13.80 25.33 28.03
N VAL A 73 13.79 25.21 29.36
CA VAL A 73 14.06 26.32 30.28
C VAL A 73 15.48 26.07 30.81
N GLU A 74 16.18 27.16 31.13
CA GLU A 74 17.56 27.29 31.66
C GLU A 74 18.58 27.65 30.57
N GLU A 75 19.27 28.80 30.58
CA GLU A 75 19.27 30.04 31.38
C GLU A 75 19.73 31.18 30.45
#